data_AF-A0A8J3FZQ4-F1
#
_entry.id   AF-A0A8J3FZQ4-F1
#
_cell.length_a   1.000
_cell.length_b   1.000
_cell.length_c   1.000
_cell.angle_alpha   90.00
_cell.angle_beta   90.00
_cell.angle_gamma   90.00
#
_symmetry.space_group_name_H-M   'P 1'
#
loop_
_entity.id
_entity.type
_entity.pdbx_description
1 polymer ?
#
loop_
_entity_poly.entity_id
_entity_poly.type
_entity_poly.pdbx_seq_one_letter_code
_entity_poly.pdbx_strand_id
1 'polypeptide(L)'
;MTITTTWVRDPSLGEDEVRNDWYAYINNGLYTQDQQEKLVRALLAEQQRELEDLLPDGFAWLPSTSEIIGPVDAELDLDAALEAARSGQRDDVIRDVLEVVFNKVAARFEEIEREVLG
;
A
#
# COMPACT_ATOMS: atom_id res chain seq x y z
N MET A 1 -10.88 11.60 22.22
CA MET A 1 -10.37 12.16 20.95
C MET A 1 -8.91 11.76 20.88
N THR A 2 -8.54 10.94 19.92
CA THR A 2 -7.12 10.62 19.68
C THR A 2 -6.53 11.75 18.84
N ILE A 3 -5.43 12.33 19.29
CA ILE A 3 -4.70 13.33 18.51
C ILE A 3 -3.73 12.55 17.62
N THR A 4 -3.84 12.74 16.31
CA THR A 4 -2.95 12.14 15.32
C THR A 4 -1.90 13.12 14.84
N THR A 5 -0.71 12.63 14.51
CA THR A 5 0.35 13.37 13.84
C THR A 5 0.79 12.65 12.57
N THR A 6 1.38 13.39 11.62
CA THR A 6 2.13 12.81 10.52
C THR A 6 3.42 12.20 11.07
N TRP A 7 3.61 10.91 10.85
CA TRP A 7 4.83 10.19 11.23
C TRP A 7 5.80 10.10 10.06
N VAL A 8 5.27 9.79 8.88
CA VAL A 8 6.04 9.68 7.65
C VAL A 8 5.32 10.47 6.57
N ARG A 9 6.08 11.20 5.76
CA ARG A 9 5.62 11.79 4.52
C ARG A 9 6.64 11.50 3.43
N ASP A 10 6.26 10.68 2.46
CA ASP A 10 7.13 10.25 1.38
C ASP A 10 6.34 10.21 0.06
N PRO A 11 6.84 10.78 -1.05
CA PRO A 11 6.14 10.76 -2.34
C PRO A 11 5.72 9.35 -2.82
N SER A 12 6.46 8.30 -2.47
CA SER A 12 6.12 6.91 -2.81
C SER A 12 4.84 6.40 -2.14
N LEU A 13 4.42 7.05 -1.05
CA LEU A 13 3.13 6.80 -0.39
C LEU A 13 1.96 7.49 -1.12
N GLY A 14 2.22 8.26 -2.17
CA GLY A 14 1.18 8.96 -2.92
C GLY A 14 0.31 8.03 -3.75
N GLU A 15 -0.99 8.33 -3.80
CA GLU A 15 -1.95 7.60 -4.65
C GLU A 15 -1.48 7.50 -6.11
N ASP A 16 -1.00 8.60 -6.69
CA ASP A 16 -0.57 8.64 -8.09
C ASP A 16 0.60 7.67 -8.36
N GLU A 17 1.56 7.59 -7.44
CA GLU A 17 2.71 6.69 -7.58
C GLU A 17 2.27 5.23 -7.52
N VAL A 18 1.49 4.87 -6.51
CA VAL A 18 1.02 3.50 -6.32
C VAL A 18 0.08 3.06 -7.45
N ARG A 19 -0.74 3.98 -7.97
CA ARG A 19 -1.56 3.69 -9.16
C ARG A 19 -0.71 3.46 -10.38
N ASN A 20 0.35 4.24 -10.58
CA ASN A 20 1.27 4.03 -11.71
C ASN A 20 1.91 2.64 -11.67
N ASP A 21 2.29 2.15 -10.49
CA ASP A 21 2.79 0.79 -10.31
C ASP A 21 1.76 -0.27 -10.71
N TRP A 22 0.50 -0.10 -10.29
CA TRP A 22 -0.57 -1.01 -10.69
C TRP A 22 -0.90 -0.96 -12.18
N TYR A 23 -0.94 0.23 -12.77
CA TYR A 23 -1.11 0.35 -14.22
C TYR A 23 0.03 -0.37 -14.94
N ALA A 24 1.28 -0.18 -14.52
CA ALA A 24 2.44 -0.83 -15.11
C ALA A 24 2.33 -2.36 -15.00
N TYR A 25 1.87 -2.88 -13.85
CA TYR A 25 1.66 -4.30 -13.61
C TYR A 25 0.61 -4.93 -14.54
N ILE A 26 -0.54 -4.27 -14.74
CA ILE A 26 -1.64 -4.80 -15.57
C ILE A 26 -1.55 -4.43 -17.05
N ASN A 27 -0.48 -3.74 -17.49
CA ASN A 27 -0.33 -3.23 -18.85
C ASN A 27 0.06 -4.32 -19.86
N ASN A 28 -0.86 -5.25 -20.11
CA ASN A 28 -0.69 -6.37 -21.05
C ASN A 28 -1.62 -6.29 -22.29
N GLY A 29 -2.42 -5.22 -22.41
CA GLY A 29 -3.36 -5.02 -23.51
C GLY A 29 -4.65 -5.87 -23.43
N LEU A 30 -4.90 -6.58 -22.33
CA LEU A 30 -6.07 -7.45 -22.18
C LEU A 30 -7.33 -6.71 -21.69
N TYR A 31 -7.16 -5.49 -21.16
CA TYR A 31 -8.23 -4.73 -20.52
C TYR A 31 -8.55 -3.46 -21.30
N THR A 32 -9.84 -3.14 -21.42
CA THR A 32 -10.27 -1.79 -21.82
C THR A 32 -9.88 -0.77 -20.75
N GLN A 33 -9.85 0.51 -21.13
CA GLN A 33 -9.53 1.60 -20.19
C GLN A 33 -10.41 1.58 -18.94
N ASP A 34 -11.72 1.33 -19.10
CA ASP A 34 -12.65 1.25 -17.96
C ASP A 34 -12.38 0.05 -17.06
N GLN A 35 -11.96 -1.09 -17.63
CA GLN A 35 -11.57 -2.27 -16.86
C GLN A 35 -10.26 -2.03 -16.11
N GLN A 36 -9.28 -1.40 -16.74
CA GLN A 36 -8.02 -1.02 -16.09
C GLN A 36 -8.27 -0.09 -14.90
N GLU A 37 -9.11 0.94 -15.07
CA GLU A 37 -9.45 1.87 -13.99
C GLU A 37 -10.11 1.15 -12.81
N LYS A 38 -11.07 0.25 -13.07
CA LYS A 38 -11.72 -0.53 -12.01
C LYS A 38 -10.74 -1.45 -11.29
N LEU A 39 -9.88 -2.15 -12.03
CA LEU A 39 -8.86 -3.03 -11.46
C LEU A 39 -7.87 -2.24 -10.60
N VAL A 40 -7.30 -1.14 -11.12
CA VAL A 40 -6.33 -0.33 -10.37
C VAL A 40 -6.93 0.22 -9.08
N ARG A 41 -8.20 0.66 -9.11
CA ARG A 41 -8.89 1.10 -7.89
C ARG A 41 -9.03 -0.02 -6.86
N ALA A 42 -9.38 -1.24 -7.30
CA ALA A 42 -9.51 -2.38 -6.41
C ALA A 42 -8.15 -2.83 -5.85
N LEU A 43 -7.11 -2.87 -6.69
CA LEU A 43 -5.75 -3.23 -6.27
C LEU A 43 -5.17 -2.22 -5.28
N LEU A 44 -5.39 -0.92 -5.51
CA LEU A 44 -5.02 0.14 -4.57
C LEU A 44 -5.75 -0.04 -3.23
N ALA A 45 -7.06 -0.34 -3.24
CA ALA A 45 -7.83 -0.54 -2.03
C ALA A 45 -7.34 -1.76 -1.22
N GLU A 46 -7.01 -2.88 -1.90
CA GLU A 46 -6.42 -4.05 -1.25
C GLU A 46 -5.01 -3.76 -0.73
N GLN A 47 -4.19 -3.00 -1.46
CA GLN A 47 -2.87 -2.58 -0.98
C GLN A 47 -2.97 -1.68 0.25
N GLN A 48 -3.95 -0.77 0.28
CA GLN A 48 -4.19 0.05 1.45
C GLN A 48 -4.56 -0.79 2.68
N ARG A 49 -5.48 -1.74 2.53
CA ARG A 49 -5.84 -2.66 3.63
C ARG A 49 -4.65 -3.46 4.13
N GLU A 50 -3.88 -4.02 3.20
CA GLU A 50 -2.71 -4.82 3.55
C GLU A 50 -1.62 -4.00 4.25
N LEU A 51 -1.45 -2.72 3.88
CA LEU A 51 -0.54 -1.84 4.60
C LEU A 51 -1.09 -1.49 5.98
N GLU A 52 -2.37 -1.14 6.08
CA GLU A 52 -3.02 -0.82 7.36
C GLU A 52 -2.99 -2.01 8.34
N ASP A 53 -3.13 -3.24 7.86
CA ASP A 53 -3.02 -4.47 8.68
C ASP A 53 -1.59 -4.72 9.19
N LEU A 54 -0.57 -4.15 8.54
CA LEU A 54 0.83 -4.21 9.00
C LEU A 54 1.18 -3.06 9.95
N LEU A 55 0.43 -1.96 9.91
CA LEU A 55 0.67 -0.81 10.75
C LEU A 55 0.20 -1.09 12.19
N PRO A 56 0.85 -0.51 13.21
CA PRO A 56 0.37 -0.64 14.58
C PRO A 56 -1.03 -0.04 14.76
N ASP A 57 -1.76 -0.49 15.77
CA ASP A 57 -3.11 0.00 16.07
C ASP A 57 -3.14 1.54 16.17
N GLY A 58 -4.08 2.14 15.43
CA GLY A 58 -4.28 3.59 15.40
C GLY A 58 -3.43 4.33 14.37
N PHE A 59 -2.55 3.64 13.66
CA PHE A 59 -1.90 4.18 12.47
C PHE A 59 -2.76 3.94 11.22
N ALA A 60 -2.60 4.83 10.24
CA ALA A 60 -3.28 4.73 8.96
C ALA A 60 -2.42 5.33 7.86
N TRP A 61 -2.51 4.75 6.66
CA TRP A 61 -1.93 5.32 5.46
C TRP A 61 -2.96 6.22 4.77
N LEU A 62 -2.53 7.43 4.41
CA LEU A 62 -3.30 8.41 3.67
C LEU A 62 -2.64 8.65 2.30
N PRO A 63 -3.03 7.89 1.26
CA PRO A 63 -2.46 8.02 -0.08
C PRO A 63 -2.64 9.42 -0.69
N SER A 64 -3.73 10.10 -0.35
CA SER A 64 -4.07 11.44 -0.87
C SER A 64 -3.14 12.55 -0.38
N THR A 65 -2.45 12.34 0.74
CA THR A 65 -1.46 13.28 1.29
C THR A 65 -0.05 12.72 1.29
N SER A 66 0.14 11.48 0.82
CA SER A 66 1.42 10.76 0.84
C SER A 66 1.96 10.58 2.27
N GLU A 67 1.09 10.26 3.22
CA GLU A 67 1.42 10.24 4.65
C GLU A 67 1.02 8.95 5.34
N ILE A 68 1.80 8.57 6.35
CA ILE A 68 1.33 7.70 7.43
C ILE A 68 1.08 8.57 8.65
N ILE A 69 -0.15 8.49 9.17
CA ILE A 69 -0.56 9.15 10.40
C ILE A 69 -0.71 8.14 11.52
N GLY A 70 -0.60 8.60 12.76
CA GLY A 70 -0.79 7.77 13.94
C GLY A 70 -0.90 8.61 15.21
N PRO A 71 -1.17 8.00 16.37
CA PRO A 71 -1.29 8.72 17.63
C PRO A 71 0.01 9.47 17.97
N VAL A 72 -0.11 10.66 18.57
CA VAL A 72 1.07 11.48 18.98
C VAL A 72 1.97 10.76 19.97
N ASP A 73 1.39 9.95 20.87
CA ASP A 73 2.10 9.26 21.94
C ASP A 73 2.45 7.81 21.58
N ALA A 74 2.26 7.40 20.32
CA ALA A 74 2.64 6.08 19.85
C ALA A 74 4.10 6.05 19.39
N GLU A 75 4.66 4.86 19.20
CA GLU A 75 5.92 4.67 18.49
C GLU A 75 5.60 3.92 17.19
N LEU A 76 6.06 4.47 16.06
CA LEU A 76 5.98 3.78 14.77
C LEU A 76 7.20 2.87 14.61
N ASP A 77 7.07 1.62 15.02
CA ASP A 77 8.11 0.60 14.78
C ASP A 77 7.83 -0.13 13.46
N LEU A 78 8.16 0.53 12.35
CA LEU A 78 8.11 -0.07 11.02
C LEU A 78 9.21 -1.13 10.83
N ASP A 79 10.31 -1.04 11.59
CA ASP A 79 11.38 -2.03 11.55
C ASP A 79 10.89 -3.37 12.10
N ALA A 80 10.09 -3.41 13.17
CA ALA A 80 9.44 -4.64 13.63
C ALA A 80 8.44 -5.20 12.61
N ALA A 81 7.67 -4.34 11.93
CA ALA A 81 6.76 -4.75 10.87
C ALA A 81 7.52 -5.32 9.65
N LEU A 82 8.69 -4.76 9.33
CA LEU A 82 9.59 -5.23 8.28
C LEU A 82 10.37 -6.47 8.67
N GLU A 83 10.89 -6.59 9.89
CA GLU A 83 11.59 -7.77 10.39
C GLU A 83 10.64 -8.97 10.43
N ALA A 84 9.36 -8.74 10.74
CA ALA A 84 8.32 -9.75 10.57
C ALA A 84 8.09 -10.11 9.09
N ALA A 85 8.29 -9.17 8.17
CA ALA A 85 8.09 -9.37 6.73
C ALA A 85 9.32 -9.99 6.01
N ARG A 86 10.57 -9.62 6.33
CA ARG A 86 11.82 -10.08 5.70
C ARG A 86 13.07 -9.84 6.58
N SER A 87 13.99 -10.82 6.56
CA SER A 87 15.34 -10.70 7.12
C SER A 87 16.29 -9.97 6.15
N GLY A 88 16.57 -8.68 6.36
CA GLY A 88 17.61 -7.98 5.60
C GLY A 88 17.61 -6.46 5.71
N GLN A 89 18.67 -5.92 6.30
CA GLN A 89 18.97 -4.48 6.47
C GLN A 89 18.96 -3.69 5.15
N ARG A 90 18.11 -2.67 5.06
CA ARG A 90 18.11 -1.64 4.00
C ARG A 90 17.71 -0.27 4.54
N ASP A 91 18.26 0.77 3.92
CA ASP A 91 18.16 2.17 4.34
C ASP A 91 16.81 2.85 3.96
N ASP A 92 15.88 2.15 3.30
CA ASP A 92 14.58 2.70 2.82
C ASP A 92 13.40 1.78 3.17
N VAL A 93 13.12 1.74 4.47
CA VAL A 93 12.08 0.94 5.15
C VAL A 93 10.71 1.07 4.47
N ILE A 94 10.29 2.28 4.11
CA ILE A 94 8.95 2.53 3.56
C ILE A 94 8.79 1.89 2.18
N ARG A 95 9.78 2.04 1.30
CA ARG A 95 9.74 1.42 -0.03
C ARG A 95 9.71 -0.10 0.07
N ASP A 96 10.49 -0.68 0.98
CA ASP A 96 10.51 -2.14 1.19
C ASP A 96 9.14 -2.65 1.70
N VAL A 97 8.49 -1.93 2.62
CA VAL A 97 7.11 -2.27 3.06
C VAL A 97 6.14 -2.22 1.88
N LEU A 98 6.15 -1.14 1.11
CA LEU A 98 5.27 -0.98 -0.05
C LEU A 98 5.49 -2.09 -1.07
N GLU A 99 6.74 -2.51 -1.32
CA GLU A 99 7.07 -3.63 -2.20
C GLU A 99 6.53 -4.97 -1.67
N VAL A 100 6.63 -5.23 -0.36
CA VAL A 100 6.05 -6.43 0.27
C VAL A 100 4.54 -6.47 0.10
N VAL A 101 3.87 -5.37 0.41
CA VAL A 101 2.41 -5.24 0.32
C VAL A 101 1.96 -5.38 -1.13
N PHE A 102 2.65 -4.71 -2.06
CA PHE A 102 2.42 -4.85 -3.50
C PHE A 102 2.49 -6.32 -3.94
N ASN A 103 3.56 -7.05 -3.57
CA ASN A 103 3.72 -8.44 -3.95
C ASN A 103 2.63 -9.34 -3.35
N LYS A 104 2.17 -9.06 -2.12
CA LYS A 104 1.09 -9.80 -1.46
C LYS A 104 -0.26 -9.59 -2.18
N VAL A 105 -0.54 -8.36 -2.62
CA VAL A 105 -1.74 -8.07 -3.44
C VAL A 105 -1.63 -8.68 -4.83
N ALA A 106 -0.47 -8.55 -5.48
CA ALA A 106 -0.22 -9.13 -6.81
C ALA A 106 -0.37 -10.66 -6.81
N ALA A 107 0.01 -11.35 -5.73
CA ALA A 107 -0.20 -12.79 -5.58
C ALA A 107 -1.69 -13.20 -5.58
N ARG A 108 -2.60 -12.27 -5.27
CA ARG A 108 -4.06 -12.46 -5.29
C ARG A 108 -4.72 -11.82 -6.52
N PHE A 109 -3.93 -11.40 -7.52
CA PHE A 109 -4.44 -10.66 -8.67
C PHE A 109 -5.61 -11.38 -9.37
N GLU A 110 -5.49 -12.68 -9.66
CA GLU A 110 -6.53 -13.44 -10.38
C GLU A 110 -7.86 -13.53 -9.60
N GLU A 111 -7.80 -13.50 -8.27
CA GLU A 111 -8.98 -13.46 -7.39
C GLU A 111 -9.65 -12.09 -7.49
N ILE A 112 -8.88 -11.02 -7.28
CA ILE A 112 -9.35 -9.63 -7.35
C ILE A 112 -9.91 -9.33 -8.75
N GLU A 113 -9.23 -9.77 -9.81
CA GLU A 113 -9.68 -9.59 -11.18
C GLU A 113 -11.06 -10.21 -11.40
N ARG A 114 -11.26 -11.46 -10.93
CA ARG A 114 -12.53 -12.16 -11.04
C ARG A 114 -13.64 -11.46 -10.27
N GLU A 115 -13.36 -10.94 -9.09
CA GLU A 115 -14.36 -10.22 -8.28
C GLU A 115 -14.79 -8.89 -8.91
N VAL A 116 -13.85 -8.20 -9.57
CA VAL A 116 -14.07 -6.87 -10.14
C VAL A 116 -14.66 -6.91 -11.55
N LEU A 117 -14.26 -7.90 -12.36
CA LEU A 117 -14.58 -7.98 -13.78
C LEU A 117 -15.41 -9.20 -14.21
N GLY A 118 -15.49 -10.25 -13.37
CA GLY A 118 -16.30 -11.46 -13.62
C GLY A 118 -17.77 -11.27 -13.30
#